data_AF-A0A5R9C783-F1
#
_entry.id   AF-A0A5R9C783-F1
#
_cell.length_a   1.000
_cell.length_b   1.000
_cell.length_c   1.000
_cell.angle_alpha   90.00
_cell.angle_beta   90.00
_cell.angle_gamma   90.00
#
_symmetry.space_group_name_H-M   'P 1'
#
loop_
_entity.id
_entity.type
_entity.pdbx_description
1 polymer ?
#
loop_
_entity_poly.entity_id
_entity_poly.type
_entity_poly.pdbx_seq_one_letter_code
_entity_poly.pdbx_strand_id
1 'polypeptide(L)'
;MEFGEMFRVIRKQKRISLQEIVGEEISYSALATFERGECMLSFENLTTLLRKLNLSLDEFYCLCSSEIIETEYEIFSKKASTYFYTRDLKQLTLLSEQQLEKYKNTNTLFYKCNAIICKVIGSLLDNKSINVSEDDKTFILDYLWNIEVWTKYELSVLNYSLPIIPIASLKNFINEIWKSLPSDFLTDKLHSYKFNLINSILSLMIEENLYKESQQWIDKIKLRLHGSQDFFSMTYLYMLELMLNKQLNPTKELNEDFDQLKRVLKKMGAENYANHYEIEWNTIITSE
;
A
#
# COMPACT_ATOMS: atom_id res chain seq x y z
N MET A 1 -3.40 -16.67 23.50
CA MET A 1 -3.64 -15.93 24.76
C MET A 1 -4.67 -14.86 24.46
N GLU A 2 -5.70 -14.71 25.29
CA GLU A 2 -6.73 -13.69 25.02
C GLU A 2 -6.23 -12.28 25.39
N PHE A 3 -6.90 -11.24 24.85
CA PHE A 3 -6.49 -9.84 25.07
C PHE A 3 -6.39 -9.47 26.55
N GLY A 4 -7.33 -9.92 27.39
CA GLY A 4 -7.33 -9.63 28.82
C GLY A 4 -6.18 -10.29 29.58
N GLU A 5 -5.86 -11.54 29.25
CA GLU A 5 -4.71 -12.24 29.83
C GLU A 5 -3.40 -11.54 29.45
N MET A 6 -3.26 -11.10 28.20
CA MET A 6 -2.08 -10.34 27.77
C MET A 6 -1.99 -8.99 28.49
N PHE A 7 -3.10 -8.27 28.63
CA PHE A 7 -3.15 -7.02 29.37
C PHE A 7 -2.63 -7.21 30.81
N ARG A 8 -3.05 -8.29 31.48
CA ARG A 8 -2.56 -8.66 32.82
C ARG A 8 -1.06 -8.88 32.85
N VAL A 9 -0.52 -9.61 31.87
CA VAL A 9 0.92 -9.88 31.75
C VAL A 9 1.68 -8.57 31.64
N ILE A 10 1.29 -7.70 30.70
CA ILE A 10 1.94 -6.40 30.47
C ILE A 10 1.86 -5.52 31.71
N ARG A 11 0.68 -5.39 32.33
CA ARG A 11 0.48 -4.58 33.54
C ARG A 11 1.42 -5.05 34.66
N LYS A 12 1.46 -6.36 34.93
CA LYS A 12 2.32 -6.92 35.97
C LYS A 12 3.80 -6.73 35.65
N GLN A 13 4.22 -6.86 34.40
CA GLN A 13 5.61 -6.61 33.98
C GLN A 13 6.01 -5.14 34.15
N LYS A 14 5.07 -4.21 33.91
CA LYS A 14 5.23 -2.78 34.24
C LYS A 14 5.12 -2.47 35.74
N ARG A 15 4.88 -3.50 36.58
CA ARG A 15 4.76 -3.41 38.05
C ARG A 15 3.62 -2.50 38.51
N ILE A 16 2.57 -2.38 37.71
CA ILE A 16 1.40 -1.56 38.04
C ILE A 16 0.34 -2.44 38.70
N SER A 17 -0.26 -2.00 39.80
CA SER A 17 -1.32 -2.74 40.47
C SER A 17 -2.67 -2.55 39.76
N LEU A 18 -3.67 -3.40 40.07
CA LEU A 18 -5.04 -3.17 39.56
C LEU A 18 -5.60 -1.85 40.10
N GLN A 19 -5.36 -1.55 41.38
CA GLN A 19 -5.87 -0.33 42.03
C GLN A 19 -5.31 0.94 41.40
N GLU A 20 -4.07 0.92 40.90
CA GLU A 20 -3.42 2.08 40.25
C GLU A 20 -4.01 2.39 38.86
N ILE A 21 -4.59 1.41 38.18
CA ILE A 21 -5.16 1.58 36.82
C ILE A 21 -6.66 1.85 36.85
N VAL A 22 -7.35 1.25 37.82
CA VAL A 22 -8.79 1.42 38.02
C VAL A 22 -9.07 2.92 38.20
N GLY A 23 -10.02 3.42 37.42
CA GLY A 23 -10.49 4.79 37.48
C GLY A 23 -12.01 4.84 37.44
N GLU A 24 -12.56 6.02 37.18
CA GLU A 24 -14.02 6.20 37.08
C GLU A 24 -14.65 5.40 35.94
N GLU A 25 -13.88 5.12 34.88
CA GLU A 25 -14.40 4.47 33.67
C GLU A 25 -14.62 2.96 33.83
N ILE A 26 -13.82 2.30 34.69
CA ILE A 26 -13.78 0.84 34.80
C ILE A 26 -13.59 0.44 36.26
N SER A 27 -14.56 -0.31 36.79
CA SER A 27 -14.48 -0.84 38.16
C SER A 27 -13.36 -1.88 38.32
N TYR A 28 -12.85 -1.99 39.55
CA TYR A 28 -11.87 -3.02 39.90
C TYR A 28 -12.34 -4.43 39.53
N SER A 29 -13.60 -4.75 39.79
CA SER A 29 -14.16 -6.07 39.48
C SER A 29 -14.14 -6.33 37.98
N ALA A 30 -14.57 -5.37 37.17
CA ALA A 30 -14.62 -5.50 35.71
C ALA A 30 -13.22 -5.67 35.09
N LEU A 31 -12.24 -4.90 35.56
CA LEU A 31 -10.86 -5.08 35.11
C LEU A 31 -10.29 -6.44 35.53
N ALA A 32 -10.58 -6.89 36.75
CA ALA A 32 -10.09 -8.16 37.25
C ALA A 32 -10.70 -9.35 36.50
N THR A 33 -11.99 -9.30 36.12
CA THR A 33 -12.65 -10.34 35.31
C THR A 33 -12.14 -10.31 33.87
N PHE A 34 -11.90 -9.12 33.29
CA PHE A 34 -11.27 -8.98 31.97
C PHE A 34 -9.89 -9.63 31.94
N GLU A 35 -9.04 -9.36 32.94
CA GLU A 35 -7.70 -9.95 33.06
C GLU A 35 -7.67 -11.48 33.22
N ARG A 36 -8.83 -12.10 33.48
CA ARG A 36 -9.01 -13.55 33.56
C ARG A 36 -9.70 -14.15 32.33
N GLY A 37 -10.02 -13.34 31.31
CA GLY A 37 -10.76 -13.80 30.13
C GLY A 37 -12.26 -14.05 30.40
N GLU A 38 -12.78 -13.61 31.55
CA GLU A 38 -14.17 -13.88 31.96
C GLU A 38 -15.16 -12.87 31.38
N CYS A 39 -14.67 -11.74 30.86
CA CYS A 39 -15.50 -10.73 30.20
C CYS A 39 -14.71 -9.95 29.15
N MET A 40 -15.42 -9.35 28.20
CA MET A 40 -14.86 -8.42 27.22
C MET A 40 -14.99 -6.97 27.72
N LEU A 41 -14.05 -6.11 27.30
CA LEU A 41 -14.16 -4.67 27.46
C LEU A 41 -14.63 -4.01 26.17
N SER A 42 -15.31 -2.87 26.28
CA SER A 42 -15.52 -2.01 25.13
C SER A 42 -14.18 -1.47 24.61
N PHE A 43 -14.16 -1.04 23.35
CA PHE A 43 -12.99 -0.47 22.72
C PHE A 43 -12.50 0.80 23.43
N GLU A 44 -13.43 1.66 23.86
CA GLU A 44 -13.14 2.90 24.60
C GLU A 44 -12.50 2.60 25.96
N ASN A 45 -12.98 1.56 26.63
CA ASN A 45 -12.44 1.13 27.91
C ASN A 45 -11.03 0.55 27.77
N LEU A 46 -10.82 -0.30 26.76
CA LEU A 46 -9.49 -0.84 26.46
C LEU A 46 -8.49 0.28 26.13
N THR A 47 -8.85 1.20 25.24
CA THR A 47 -7.97 2.33 24.85
C THR A 47 -7.61 3.22 26.04
N THR A 48 -8.56 3.47 26.94
CA THR A 48 -8.32 4.22 28.18
C THR A 48 -7.31 3.50 29.08
N LEU A 49 -7.44 2.18 29.25
CA LEU A 49 -6.52 1.38 30.04
C LEU A 49 -5.11 1.32 29.42
N LEU A 50 -5.01 1.17 28.10
CA LEU A 50 -3.74 1.14 27.39
C LEU A 50 -2.98 2.47 27.54
N ARG A 51 -3.70 3.60 27.48
CA ARG A 51 -3.13 4.92 27.79
C ARG A 51 -2.57 5.00 29.20
N LYS A 52 -3.26 4.48 30.21
CA LYS A 52 -2.74 4.43 31.60
C LYS A 52 -1.48 3.57 31.72
N LEU A 53 -1.29 2.60 30.82
CA LEU A 53 -0.08 1.79 30.71
C LEU A 53 1.04 2.43 29.86
N ASN A 54 0.83 3.63 29.29
CA ASN A 54 1.67 4.20 28.24
C ASN A 54 1.93 3.18 27.12
N LEU A 55 0.85 2.64 26.57
CA LEU A 55 0.88 1.67 25.48
C LEU A 55 -0.12 2.10 24.40
N SER A 56 0.32 2.11 23.15
CA SER A 56 -0.56 2.31 22.00
C SER A 56 -1.35 1.04 21.69
N LEU A 57 -2.45 1.17 20.94
CA LEU A 57 -3.21 0.02 20.44
C LEU A 57 -2.35 -0.90 19.57
N ASP A 58 -1.47 -0.33 18.73
CA ASP A 58 -0.61 -1.11 17.84
C ASP A 58 0.42 -1.93 18.61
N GLU A 59 1.10 -1.33 19.58
CA GLU A 59 2.05 -2.05 20.43
C GLU A 59 1.34 -3.16 21.22
N PHE A 60 0.16 -2.87 21.77
CA PHE A 60 -0.63 -3.88 22.47
C PHE A 60 -1.01 -5.04 21.54
N TYR A 61 -1.50 -4.73 20.34
CA TYR A 61 -1.86 -5.73 19.34
C TYR A 61 -0.66 -6.61 18.96
N CYS A 62 0.51 -6.00 18.72
CA CYS A 62 1.76 -6.72 18.44
C CYS A 62 2.20 -7.64 19.58
N LEU A 63 1.93 -7.26 20.83
CA LEU A 63 2.22 -8.10 21.99
C LEU A 63 1.21 -9.26 22.09
N CYS A 64 -0.07 -9.01 21.84
CA CYS A 64 -1.12 -10.02 21.96
C CYS A 64 -1.00 -11.17 20.95
N SER A 65 -0.59 -10.88 19.72
CA SER A 65 -0.64 -11.84 18.63
C SER A 65 0.66 -12.65 18.49
N SER A 66 0.61 -13.95 18.81
CA SER A 66 1.52 -14.94 18.22
C SER A 66 1.14 -15.29 16.76
N GLU A 67 -0.12 -15.04 16.39
CA GLU A 67 -0.65 -15.20 15.04
C GLU A 67 -1.34 -13.89 14.62
N ILE A 68 -0.91 -13.33 13.49
CA ILE A 68 -1.50 -12.12 12.90
C ILE A 68 -2.89 -12.49 12.39
N ILE A 69 -3.94 -11.82 12.87
CA ILE A 69 -5.29 -12.00 12.33
C ILE A 69 -5.32 -11.31 10.98
N GLU A 70 -5.17 -12.10 9.91
CA GLU A 70 -5.19 -11.57 8.56
C GLU A 70 -6.61 -11.26 8.11
N THR A 71 -6.77 -10.10 7.48
CA THR A 71 -7.98 -9.76 6.76
C THR A 71 -8.18 -10.70 5.56
N GLU A 72 -9.42 -10.83 5.07
CA GLU A 72 -9.69 -11.63 3.87
C GLU A 72 -8.87 -11.13 2.65
N TYR A 73 -8.64 -9.82 2.57
CA TYR A 73 -7.78 -9.23 1.55
C TYR A 73 -6.31 -9.66 1.71
N GLU A 74 -5.76 -9.67 2.92
CA GLU A 74 -4.36 -10.08 3.15
C GLU A 74 -4.15 -11.53 2.73
N ILE A 75 -5.07 -12.42 3.08
CA ILE A 75 -5.05 -13.82 2.65
C ILE A 75 -5.11 -13.92 1.12
N PHE A 76 -6.02 -13.16 0.48
CA PHE A 76 -6.14 -13.10 -0.98
C PHE A 76 -4.85 -12.60 -1.64
N SER A 77 -4.33 -11.46 -1.19
CA SER A 77 -3.16 -10.79 -1.76
C SER A 77 -1.90 -11.65 -1.65
N LYS A 78 -1.70 -12.37 -0.55
CA LYS A 78 -0.60 -13.33 -0.39
C LYS A 78 -0.67 -14.45 -1.43
N LYS A 79 -1.86 -15.05 -1.62
CA LYS A 79 -2.07 -16.10 -2.62
C LYS A 79 -1.82 -15.58 -4.04
N ALA A 80 -2.46 -14.47 -4.41
CA ALA A 80 -2.30 -13.85 -5.73
C ALA A 80 -0.83 -13.50 -6.01
N SER A 81 -0.13 -12.90 -5.04
CA SER A 81 1.30 -12.58 -5.16
C SER A 81 2.14 -13.84 -5.33
N THR A 82 1.88 -14.88 -4.54
CA THR A 82 2.60 -16.16 -4.65
C THR A 82 2.46 -16.74 -6.05
N TYR A 83 1.23 -16.84 -6.56
CA TYR A 83 0.99 -17.39 -7.89
C TYR A 83 1.56 -16.54 -9.01
N PHE A 84 1.59 -15.21 -8.86
CA PHE A 84 2.26 -14.32 -9.81
C PHE A 84 3.77 -14.60 -9.86
N TYR A 85 4.44 -14.64 -8.70
CA TYR A 85 5.88 -14.89 -8.64
C TYR A 85 6.27 -16.29 -9.12
N THR A 86 5.45 -17.30 -8.85
CA THR A 86 5.65 -18.66 -9.38
C THR A 86 5.14 -18.84 -10.80
N ARG A 87 4.60 -17.79 -11.42
CA ARG A 87 3.97 -17.78 -12.76
C ARG A 87 2.90 -18.87 -12.93
N ASP A 88 2.15 -19.19 -11.87
CA ASP A 88 1.10 -20.22 -11.87
C ASP A 88 -0.24 -19.64 -12.34
N LEU A 89 -0.39 -19.56 -13.66
CA LEU A 89 -1.61 -19.06 -14.32
C LEU A 89 -2.86 -19.87 -13.98
N LYS A 90 -2.71 -21.18 -13.74
CA LYS A 90 -3.84 -22.07 -13.43
C LYS A 90 -4.42 -21.72 -12.07
N GLN A 91 -3.56 -21.54 -11.06
CA GLN A 91 -4.00 -21.16 -9.73
C GLN A 91 -4.54 -19.73 -9.68
N LEU A 92 -3.98 -18.78 -10.46
CA LEU A 92 -4.56 -17.44 -10.60
C LEU A 92 -5.97 -17.47 -11.20
N THR A 93 -6.18 -18.28 -12.23
CA THR A 93 -7.50 -18.43 -12.88
C THR A 93 -8.51 -19.04 -11.91
N LEU A 94 -8.13 -20.11 -11.21
CA LEU A 94 -8.97 -20.73 -10.19
C LEU A 94 -9.31 -19.75 -9.05
N LEU A 95 -8.33 -18.96 -8.60
CA LEU A 95 -8.56 -17.93 -7.58
C LEU A 95 -9.55 -16.87 -8.08
N SER A 96 -9.45 -16.45 -9.34
CA SER A 96 -10.44 -15.55 -9.96
C SER A 96 -11.84 -16.14 -9.96
N GLU A 97 -11.99 -17.41 -10.35
CA GLU A 97 -13.28 -18.10 -10.40
C GLU A 97 -13.93 -18.21 -9.02
N GLN A 98 -13.15 -18.56 -8.00
CA GLN A 98 -13.60 -18.61 -6.60
C GLN A 98 -14.11 -17.24 -6.12
N GLN A 99 -13.43 -16.15 -6.47
CA GLN A 99 -13.86 -14.80 -6.13
C GLN A 99 -15.16 -14.44 -6.88
N LEU A 100 -15.29 -14.78 -8.17
CA LEU A 100 -16.54 -14.57 -8.91
C LEU A 100 -17.72 -15.36 -8.34
N GLU A 101 -17.49 -16.59 -7.87
CA GLU A 101 -18.52 -17.39 -7.22
C GLU A 101 -19.00 -16.72 -5.92
N LYS A 102 -18.06 -16.27 -5.07
CA LYS A 102 -18.39 -15.48 -3.87
C LYS A 102 -19.16 -14.21 -4.22
N TYR A 103 -18.78 -13.51 -5.29
CA TYR A 103 -19.54 -12.34 -5.76
C TYR A 103 -20.97 -12.70 -6.15
N LYS A 104 -21.18 -13.78 -6.92
CA LYS A 104 -22.55 -14.23 -7.29
C LYS A 104 -23.41 -14.54 -6.07
N ASN A 105 -22.81 -15.09 -5.01
CA ASN A 105 -23.53 -15.49 -3.80
C ASN A 105 -23.80 -14.32 -2.84
N THR A 106 -22.93 -13.32 -2.78
CA THR A 106 -22.97 -12.25 -1.77
C THR A 106 -23.28 -10.86 -2.35
N ASN A 107 -23.14 -10.69 -3.66
CA ASN A 107 -23.16 -9.42 -4.38
C ASN A 107 -22.17 -8.37 -3.83
N THR A 108 -21.10 -8.80 -3.15
CA THR A 108 -20.12 -7.90 -2.52
C THR A 108 -19.03 -7.48 -3.53
N LEU A 109 -18.92 -6.18 -3.82
CA LEU A 109 -18.02 -5.63 -4.84
C LEU A 109 -16.54 -6.04 -4.65
N PHE A 110 -16.10 -6.19 -3.39
CA PHE A 110 -14.78 -6.72 -3.01
C PHE A 110 -14.39 -7.97 -3.80
N TYR A 111 -15.29 -8.95 -3.88
CA TYR A 111 -15.03 -10.21 -4.57
C TYR A 111 -14.93 -10.03 -6.08
N LYS A 112 -15.74 -9.14 -6.67
CA LYS A 112 -15.65 -8.85 -8.09
C LYS A 112 -14.34 -8.12 -8.44
N CYS A 113 -13.93 -7.16 -7.61
CA CYS A 113 -12.64 -6.47 -7.78
C CYS A 113 -11.47 -7.48 -7.73
N ASN A 114 -11.46 -8.36 -6.74
CA ASN A 114 -10.41 -9.38 -6.59
C ASN A 114 -10.34 -10.34 -7.78
N ALA A 115 -11.48 -10.76 -8.32
CA ALA A 115 -11.52 -11.58 -9.53
C ALA A 115 -10.89 -10.85 -10.73
N ILE A 116 -11.25 -9.58 -10.93
CA ILE A 116 -10.71 -8.78 -12.03
C ILE A 116 -9.20 -8.56 -11.85
N ILE A 117 -8.73 -8.29 -10.63
CA ILE A 117 -7.30 -8.20 -10.30
C ILE A 117 -6.56 -9.47 -10.73
N CYS A 118 -7.08 -10.66 -10.41
CA CYS A 118 -6.47 -11.91 -10.85
C CYS A 118 -6.38 -12.02 -12.38
N LYS A 119 -7.43 -11.59 -13.11
CA LYS A 119 -7.41 -11.55 -14.58
C LYS A 119 -6.37 -10.57 -15.11
N VAL A 120 -6.27 -9.37 -14.54
CA VAL A 120 -5.27 -8.37 -14.93
C VAL A 120 -3.86 -8.92 -14.72
N ILE A 121 -3.56 -9.45 -13.54
CA ILE A 121 -2.27 -10.08 -13.23
C ILE A 121 -1.99 -11.25 -14.20
N GLY A 122 -2.99 -12.09 -14.49
CA GLY A 122 -2.87 -13.18 -15.45
C GLY A 122 -2.54 -12.69 -16.86
N SER A 123 -3.16 -11.59 -17.31
CA SER A 123 -2.90 -11.01 -18.65
C SER A 123 -1.48 -10.46 -18.79
N LEU A 124 -0.83 -10.03 -17.70
CA LEU A 124 0.58 -9.63 -17.71
C LEU A 124 1.53 -10.82 -17.93
N LEU A 125 1.10 -12.03 -17.52
CA LEU A 125 1.88 -13.25 -17.67
C LEU A 125 1.63 -13.94 -19.02
N ASP A 126 0.40 -13.90 -19.52
CA ASP A 126 -0.01 -14.41 -20.83
C ASP A 126 -1.15 -13.58 -21.43
N ASN A 127 -0.76 -12.58 -22.23
CA ASN A 127 -1.68 -11.66 -22.90
C ASN A 127 -2.43 -12.28 -24.10
N LYS A 128 -2.11 -13.52 -24.49
CA LYS A 128 -2.79 -14.21 -25.61
C LYS A 128 -4.00 -14.98 -25.13
N SER A 129 -3.92 -15.59 -23.95
CA SER A 129 -4.98 -16.45 -23.42
C SER A 129 -5.92 -15.72 -22.45
N ILE A 130 -5.45 -14.69 -21.76
CA ILE A 130 -6.24 -13.95 -20.77
C ILE A 130 -6.49 -12.53 -21.26
N ASN A 131 -7.76 -12.24 -21.60
CA ASN A 131 -8.20 -10.90 -21.95
C ASN A 131 -9.10 -10.32 -20.84
N VAL A 132 -8.82 -9.08 -20.44
CA VAL A 132 -9.67 -8.33 -19.52
C VAL A 132 -10.75 -7.63 -20.33
N SER A 133 -12.01 -7.98 -20.09
CA SER A 133 -13.16 -7.44 -20.83
C SER A 133 -13.36 -5.94 -20.57
N GLU A 134 -13.95 -5.21 -21.54
CA GLU A 134 -14.30 -3.79 -21.35
C GLU A 134 -15.28 -3.58 -20.18
N ASP A 135 -16.17 -4.55 -19.93
CA ASP A 135 -17.07 -4.54 -18.77
C ASP A 135 -16.30 -4.61 -17.44
N ASP A 136 -15.26 -5.46 -17.37
CA ASP A 136 -14.39 -5.57 -16.19
C ASP A 136 -13.60 -4.27 -15.99
N LYS A 137 -13.09 -3.65 -17.06
CA LYS A 137 -12.38 -2.36 -16.99
C LYS A 137 -13.28 -1.24 -16.50
N THR A 138 -14.46 -1.12 -17.09
CA THR A 138 -15.47 -0.12 -16.72
C THR A 138 -15.88 -0.30 -15.26
N PHE A 139 -16.11 -1.54 -14.84
CA PHE A 139 -16.47 -1.84 -13.45
C PHE A 139 -15.40 -1.39 -12.44
N ILE A 140 -14.12 -1.67 -12.70
CA ILE A 140 -13.03 -1.23 -11.82
C ILE A 140 -12.94 0.30 -11.77
N LEU A 141 -13.06 0.95 -12.92
CA LEU A 141 -13.01 2.40 -13.00
C LEU A 141 -14.17 3.04 -12.21
N ASP A 142 -15.38 2.53 -12.38
CA ASP A 142 -16.57 2.99 -11.65
C ASP A 142 -16.42 2.72 -10.14
N TYR A 143 -15.92 1.55 -9.75
CA TYR A 143 -15.65 1.24 -8.35
C TYR A 143 -14.69 2.27 -7.73
N LEU A 144 -13.55 2.51 -8.36
CA LEU A 144 -12.53 3.43 -7.86
C LEU A 144 -13.01 4.90 -7.84
N TRP A 145 -13.84 5.32 -8.80
CA TRP A 145 -14.39 6.68 -8.80
C TRP A 145 -15.42 6.96 -7.70
N ASN A 146 -16.06 5.92 -7.17
CA ASN A 146 -17.02 6.05 -6.09
C ASN A 146 -16.39 5.92 -4.69
N ILE A 147 -15.08 5.74 -4.59
CA ILE A 147 -14.37 5.66 -3.30
C ILE A 147 -14.08 7.06 -2.75
N GLU A 148 -14.55 7.31 -1.53
CA GLU A 148 -14.20 8.51 -0.76
C GLU A 148 -13.02 8.26 0.21
N VAL A 149 -12.86 7.03 0.70
CA VAL A 149 -11.84 6.67 1.69
C VAL A 149 -10.85 5.66 1.10
N TRP A 150 -9.63 6.12 0.85
CA TRP A 150 -8.55 5.30 0.29
C TRP A 150 -7.82 4.51 1.37
N THR A 151 -8.29 3.28 1.63
CA THR A 151 -7.56 2.34 2.50
C THR A 151 -6.48 1.60 1.73
N LYS A 152 -5.69 0.77 2.42
CA LYS A 152 -4.70 -0.11 1.78
C LYS A 152 -5.33 -1.00 0.69
N TYR A 153 -6.58 -1.42 0.87
CA TYR A 153 -7.27 -2.25 -0.12
C TYR A 153 -7.50 -1.48 -1.41
N GLU A 154 -8.18 -0.34 -1.38
CA GLU A 154 -8.49 0.45 -2.59
C GLU A 154 -7.22 0.92 -3.31
N LEU A 155 -6.19 1.33 -2.57
CA LEU A 155 -4.90 1.68 -3.15
C LEU A 155 -4.28 0.48 -3.90
N SER A 156 -4.44 -0.74 -3.37
CA SER A 156 -3.96 -1.95 -4.04
C SER A 156 -4.77 -2.32 -5.28
N VAL A 157 -6.10 -2.11 -5.24
CA VAL A 157 -6.97 -2.33 -6.40
C VAL A 157 -6.49 -1.45 -7.54
N LEU A 158 -6.30 -0.15 -7.28
CA LEU A 158 -5.75 0.78 -8.26
C LEU A 158 -4.37 0.34 -8.76
N ASN A 159 -3.45 -0.02 -7.85
CA ASN A 159 -2.10 -0.45 -8.23
C ASN A 159 -2.11 -1.66 -9.19
N TYR A 160 -2.87 -2.71 -8.87
CA TYR A 160 -2.96 -3.89 -9.73
C TYR A 160 -3.69 -3.60 -11.04
N SER A 161 -4.62 -2.65 -11.05
CA SER A 161 -5.40 -2.30 -12.23
C SER A 161 -4.74 -1.25 -13.13
N LEU A 162 -3.58 -0.68 -12.77
CA LEU A 162 -2.89 0.33 -13.59
C LEU A 162 -2.80 -0.02 -15.09
N PRO A 163 -2.46 -1.28 -15.51
CA PRO A 163 -2.38 -1.63 -16.93
C PRO A 163 -3.69 -1.50 -17.72
N ILE A 164 -4.84 -1.44 -17.03
CA ILE A 164 -6.17 -1.31 -17.63
C ILE A 164 -6.81 0.07 -17.37
N ILE A 165 -6.16 0.93 -16.58
CA ILE A 165 -6.67 2.29 -16.32
C ILE A 165 -6.43 3.16 -17.56
N PRO A 166 -7.45 3.91 -18.03
CA PRO A 166 -7.26 4.87 -19.12
C PRO A 166 -6.21 5.93 -18.78
N ILE A 167 -5.29 6.21 -19.71
CA ILE A 167 -4.22 7.20 -19.55
C ILE A 167 -4.75 8.57 -19.09
N ALA A 168 -5.88 9.00 -19.65
CA ALA A 168 -6.54 10.27 -19.29
C ALA A 168 -6.98 10.36 -17.80
N SER A 169 -7.17 9.22 -17.14
CA SER A 169 -7.60 9.10 -15.75
C SER A 169 -6.43 9.12 -14.75
N LEU A 170 -5.21 8.83 -15.19
CA LEU A 170 -4.04 8.66 -14.30
C LEU A 170 -3.81 9.89 -13.41
N LYS A 171 -3.84 11.10 -13.98
CA LYS A 171 -3.65 12.35 -13.23
C LYS A 171 -4.72 12.58 -12.17
N ASN A 172 -5.94 12.09 -12.41
CA ASN A 172 -7.05 12.24 -11.48
C ASN A 172 -6.83 11.32 -10.28
N PHE A 173 -6.31 10.11 -10.48
CA PHE A 173 -5.94 9.23 -9.37
C PHE A 173 -4.80 9.77 -8.52
N ILE A 174 -3.76 10.38 -9.13
CA ILE A 174 -2.73 11.07 -8.34
C ILE A 174 -3.37 12.17 -7.46
N ASN A 175 -4.31 12.95 -8.01
CA ASN A 175 -5.01 13.98 -7.24
C ASN A 175 -5.77 13.40 -6.04
N GLU A 176 -6.52 12.32 -6.21
CA GLU A 176 -7.29 11.71 -5.11
C GLU A 176 -6.38 11.13 -4.03
N ILE A 177 -5.33 10.40 -4.41
CA ILE A 177 -4.35 9.88 -3.45
C ILE A 177 -3.66 11.04 -2.72
N TRP A 178 -3.28 12.09 -3.44
CA TRP A 178 -2.62 13.26 -2.87
C TRP A 178 -3.49 13.99 -1.84
N LYS A 179 -4.79 14.16 -2.12
CA LYS A 179 -5.76 14.75 -1.18
C LYS A 179 -5.91 13.92 0.09
N SER A 180 -5.77 12.60 -0.01
CA SER A 180 -5.85 11.69 1.14
C SER A 180 -4.63 11.76 2.08
N LEU A 181 -3.55 12.44 1.70
CA LEU A 181 -2.34 12.57 2.52
C LEU A 181 -2.47 13.75 3.51
N PRO A 182 -2.33 13.53 4.83
CA PRO A 182 -2.36 14.61 5.82
C PRO A 182 -1.18 15.57 5.64
N SER A 183 -1.29 16.81 6.13
CA SER A 183 -0.23 17.83 6.00
C SER A 183 1.13 17.30 6.46
N ASP A 184 1.17 16.72 7.66
CA ASP A 184 2.28 15.90 8.13
C ASP A 184 2.08 14.45 7.67
N PHE A 185 2.52 14.18 6.44
CA PHE A 185 2.30 12.90 5.79
C PHE A 185 2.97 11.72 6.52
N LEU A 186 4.02 11.97 7.31
CA LEU A 186 4.73 10.91 8.04
C LEU A 186 3.86 10.27 9.15
N THR A 187 2.81 10.98 9.59
CA THR A 187 1.83 10.44 10.54
C THR A 187 0.92 9.37 9.92
N ASP A 188 0.82 9.33 8.59
CA ASP A 188 0.03 8.33 7.89
C ASP A 188 0.82 7.04 7.72
N LYS A 189 0.35 5.94 8.32
CA LYS A 189 0.98 4.61 8.20
C LYS A 189 1.03 4.11 6.75
N LEU A 190 0.20 4.66 5.86
CA LEU A 190 0.15 4.29 4.45
C LEU A 190 0.94 5.25 3.54
N HIS A 191 1.64 6.26 4.07
CA HIS A 191 2.31 7.27 3.24
C HIS A 191 3.27 6.67 2.22
N SER A 192 4.12 5.71 2.62
CA SER A 192 5.07 5.07 1.70
C SER A 192 4.35 4.33 0.59
N TYR A 193 3.23 3.66 0.89
CA TYR A 193 2.42 2.97 -0.13
C TYR A 193 1.78 3.97 -1.10
N LYS A 194 1.26 5.08 -0.59
CA LYS A 194 0.66 6.16 -1.40
C LYS A 194 1.71 6.83 -2.31
N PHE A 195 2.89 7.16 -1.80
CA PHE A 195 3.98 7.71 -2.62
C PHE A 195 4.44 6.72 -3.69
N ASN A 196 4.58 5.44 -3.34
CA ASN A 196 4.95 4.42 -4.32
C ASN A 196 3.93 4.31 -5.45
N LEU A 197 2.63 4.32 -5.12
CA LEU A 197 1.58 4.29 -6.14
C LEU A 197 1.59 5.56 -7.00
N ILE A 198 1.78 6.73 -6.40
CA ILE A 198 1.94 7.99 -7.15
C ILE A 198 3.14 7.89 -8.10
N ASN A 199 4.28 7.38 -7.63
CA ASN A 199 5.48 7.21 -8.44
C ASN A 199 5.26 6.22 -9.59
N SER A 200 4.58 5.09 -9.36
CA SER A 200 4.21 4.15 -10.42
C SER A 200 3.32 4.81 -11.47
N ILE A 201 2.34 5.61 -11.06
CA ILE A 201 1.48 6.35 -12.00
C ILE A 201 2.30 7.40 -12.77
N LEU A 202 3.24 8.08 -12.12
CA LEU A 202 4.12 9.04 -12.77
C LEU A 202 5.06 8.39 -13.79
N SER A 203 5.62 7.21 -13.50
CA SER A 203 6.41 6.45 -14.47
C SER A 203 5.59 6.16 -15.73
N LEU A 204 4.37 5.64 -15.56
CA LEU A 204 3.45 5.39 -16.67
C LEU A 204 3.10 6.68 -17.43
N MET A 205 2.86 7.78 -16.73
CA MET A 205 2.62 9.07 -17.37
C MET A 205 3.82 9.56 -18.20
N ILE A 206 5.05 9.33 -17.74
CA ILE A 206 6.27 9.65 -18.50
C ILE A 206 6.40 8.75 -19.73
N GLU A 207 6.17 7.45 -19.59
CA GLU A 207 6.17 6.48 -20.70
C GLU A 207 5.12 6.83 -21.77
N GLU A 208 3.96 7.34 -21.36
CA GLU A 208 2.86 7.77 -22.23
C GLU A 208 2.95 9.24 -22.68
N ASN A 209 4.14 9.86 -22.54
CA ASN A 209 4.45 11.20 -23.03
C ASN A 209 3.66 12.36 -22.40
N LEU A 210 3.08 12.17 -21.21
CA LEU A 210 2.38 13.21 -20.44
C LEU A 210 3.37 14.11 -19.65
N TYR A 211 4.41 14.59 -20.32
CA TYR A 211 5.57 15.22 -19.68
C TYR A 211 5.24 16.47 -18.87
N LYS A 212 4.32 17.31 -19.37
CA LYS A 212 3.95 18.56 -18.69
C LYS A 212 3.26 18.29 -17.36
N GLU A 213 2.29 17.39 -17.36
CA GLU A 213 1.60 16.95 -16.15
C GLU A 213 2.55 16.22 -15.19
N SER A 214 3.45 15.37 -15.71
CA SER A 214 4.47 14.70 -14.91
C SER A 214 5.40 15.70 -14.21
N GLN A 215 5.89 16.72 -14.92
CA GLN A 215 6.73 17.78 -14.32
C GLN A 215 6.00 18.50 -13.18
N GLN A 216 4.74 18.90 -13.40
CA GLN A 216 3.94 19.61 -12.39
C GLN A 216 3.80 18.80 -11.10
N TRP A 217 3.62 17.48 -11.22
CA TRP A 217 3.54 16.60 -10.07
C TRP A 217 4.89 16.37 -9.41
N ILE A 218 5.95 16.17 -10.19
CA ILE A 218 7.31 16.02 -9.65
C ILE A 218 7.68 17.24 -8.81
N ASP A 219 7.48 18.45 -9.32
CA ASP A 219 7.77 19.70 -8.60
C ASP A 219 6.98 19.79 -7.28
N LYS A 220 5.69 19.45 -7.34
CA LYS A 220 4.79 19.48 -6.19
C LYS A 220 5.16 18.46 -5.11
N ILE A 221 5.55 17.25 -5.51
CA ILE A 221 5.99 16.19 -4.59
C ILE A 221 7.36 16.56 -4.00
N LYS A 222 8.29 17.06 -4.83
CA LYS A 222 9.63 17.48 -4.42
C LYS A 222 9.56 18.56 -3.35
N LEU A 223 8.65 19.54 -3.52
CA LEU A 223 8.40 20.58 -2.52
C LEU A 223 7.92 20.00 -1.17
N ARG A 224 7.04 19.00 -1.19
CA ARG A 224 6.51 18.37 0.04
C ARG A 224 7.51 17.46 0.73
N LEU A 225 8.37 16.79 -0.04
CA LEU A 225 9.42 15.91 0.49
C LEU A 225 10.68 16.68 0.92
N HIS A 226 10.83 17.94 0.53
CA HIS A 226 12.01 18.74 0.84
C HIS A 226 12.25 18.82 2.36
N GLY A 227 13.42 18.34 2.80
CA GLY A 227 13.80 18.29 4.21
C GLY A 227 13.11 17.19 5.02
N SER A 228 12.34 16.31 4.38
CA SER A 228 11.74 15.14 5.04
C SER A 228 12.78 14.04 5.31
N GLN A 229 12.42 13.11 6.19
CA GLN A 229 13.24 11.92 6.48
C GLN A 229 12.90 10.73 5.56
N ASP A 230 11.98 10.90 4.60
CA ASP A 230 11.55 9.85 3.69
C ASP A 230 12.51 9.74 2.49
N PHE A 231 13.70 9.21 2.77
CA PHE A 231 14.76 9.02 1.77
C PHE A 231 14.31 8.12 0.61
N PHE A 232 13.42 7.16 0.86
CA PHE A 232 12.93 6.25 -0.17
C PHE A 232 12.15 7.02 -1.24
N SER A 233 11.13 7.77 -0.80
CA SER A 233 10.30 8.59 -1.70
C SER A 233 11.13 9.65 -2.42
N MET A 234 12.10 10.28 -1.73
CA MET A 234 12.99 11.26 -2.35
C MET A 234 13.86 10.65 -3.46
N THR A 235 14.41 9.47 -3.21
CA THR A 235 15.30 8.79 -4.17
C THR A 235 14.55 8.35 -5.41
N TYR A 236 13.35 7.79 -5.26
CA TYR A 236 12.55 7.37 -6.41
C TYR A 236 12.03 8.57 -7.20
N LEU A 237 11.64 9.66 -6.52
CA LEU A 237 11.25 10.90 -7.21
C LEU A 237 12.41 11.48 -8.02
N TYR A 238 13.63 11.45 -7.48
CA TYR A 238 14.81 11.90 -8.21
C TYR A 238 15.06 11.04 -9.46
N MET A 239 14.85 9.72 -9.36
CA MET A 239 14.89 8.85 -10.53
C MET A 239 13.86 9.24 -11.60
N LEU A 240 12.60 9.50 -11.21
CA LEU A 240 11.55 9.95 -12.13
C LEU A 240 11.88 11.31 -12.78
N GLU A 241 12.49 12.23 -12.04
CA GLU A 241 12.97 13.51 -12.55
C GLU A 241 14.06 13.31 -13.62
N LEU A 242 15.03 12.42 -13.39
CA LEU A 242 16.04 12.06 -14.38
C LEU A 242 15.40 11.42 -15.63
N MET A 243 14.43 10.52 -15.45
CA MET A 243 13.69 9.88 -16.54
C MET A 243 12.95 10.90 -17.41
N LEU A 244 12.24 11.84 -16.77
CA LEU A 244 11.54 12.92 -17.46
C LEU A 244 12.52 13.84 -18.21
N ASN A 245 13.62 14.23 -17.58
CA ASN A 245 14.64 15.07 -18.20
C ASN A 245 15.30 14.38 -19.40
N LYS A 246 15.51 13.06 -19.34
CA LYS A 246 16.02 12.27 -20.46
C LYS A 246 15.07 12.32 -21.67
N GLN A 247 13.76 12.28 -21.45
CA GLN A 247 12.75 12.40 -22.52
C GLN A 247 12.69 13.82 -23.10
N LEU A 248 12.84 14.85 -22.26
CA LEU A 248 12.75 16.25 -22.69
C LEU A 248 14.02 16.74 -23.38
N ASN A 249 15.20 16.46 -22.83
CA ASN A 249 16.49 16.96 -23.29
C ASN A 249 17.61 15.95 -22.94
N PRO A 250 17.85 14.91 -23.75
CA PRO A 250 18.86 13.90 -23.44
C PRO A 250 20.28 14.49 -23.52
N THR A 251 21.03 14.42 -22.42
CA THR A 251 22.42 14.89 -22.32
C THR A 251 23.36 13.82 -21.76
N LYS A 252 24.66 14.00 -21.94
CA LYS A 252 25.68 13.14 -21.28
C LYS A 252 25.65 13.30 -19.76
N GLU A 253 25.46 14.53 -19.28
CA GLU A 253 25.36 14.87 -17.86
C GLU A 253 24.24 14.08 -17.16
N LEU A 254 23.07 13.93 -17.78
CA LEU A 254 21.99 13.10 -17.21
C LEU A 254 22.35 11.63 -17.03
N ASN A 255 23.16 11.06 -17.95
CA ASN A 255 23.64 9.69 -17.79
C ASN A 255 24.65 9.59 -16.64
N GLU A 256 25.49 10.62 -16.46
CA GLU A 256 26.43 10.70 -15.34
C GLU A 256 25.70 10.82 -13.99
N ASP A 257 24.65 11.64 -13.93
CA ASP A 257 23.79 11.78 -12.75
C ASP A 257 23.09 10.45 -12.39
N PHE A 258 22.58 9.74 -13.40
CA PHE A 258 21.97 8.43 -13.21
C PHE A 258 23.01 7.38 -12.73
N ASP A 259 24.21 7.37 -13.31
CA ASP A 259 25.28 6.50 -12.86
C ASP A 259 25.74 6.83 -11.42
N GLN A 260 25.74 8.11 -11.04
CA GLN A 260 26.01 8.53 -9.67
C GLN A 260 24.93 8.02 -8.71
N LEU A 261 23.65 8.15 -9.06
CA LEU A 261 22.53 7.60 -8.28
C LEU A 261 22.71 6.09 -8.06
N LYS A 262 22.98 5.33 -9.12
CA LYS A 262 23.25 3.88 -9.01
C LYS A 262 24.43 3.58 -8.08
N ARG A 263 25.52 4.35 -8.16
CA ARG A 263 26.69 4.16 -7.27
C ARG A 263 26.34 4.42 -5.81
N VAL A 264 25.56 5.45 -5.51
CA VAL A 264 25.09 5.74 -4.14
C VAL A 264 24.26 4.58 -3.61
N LEU A 265 23.28 4.11 -4.38
CA LEU A 265 22.44 2.96 -4.01
C LEU A 265 23.27 1.70 -3.74
N LYS A 266 24.20 1.36 -4.63
CA LYS A 266 25.10 0.21 -4.44
C LYS A 266 25.95 0.35 -3.16
N LYS A 267 26.49 1.55 -2.88
CA LYS A 267 27.26 1.79 -1.65
C LYS A 267 26.44 1.67 -0.37
N MET A 268 25.12 1.91 -0.45
CA MET A 268 24.19 1.74 0.67
C MET A 268 23.72 0.30 0.85
N GLY A 269 24.11 -0.65 -0.02
CA GLY A 269 23.60 -2.03 -0.02
C GLY A 269 22.20 -2.16 -0.62
N ALA A 270 21.83 -1.23 -1.51
CA ALA A 270 20.53 -1.16 -2.18
C ALA A 270 20.62 -1.61 -3.66
N GLU A 271 21.38 -2.67 -3.95
CA GLU A 271 21.63 -3.15 -5.32
C GLU A 271 20.35 -3.51 -6.08
N ASN A 272 19.36 -4.07 -5.38
CA ASN A 272 18.06 -4.41 -5.98
C ASN A 272 17.38 -3.18 -6.60
N TYR A 273 17.45 -2.03 -5.93
CA TYR A 273 16.88 -0.78 -6.44
C TYR A 273 17.69 -0.21 -7.59
N ALA A 274 19.03 -0.28 -7.52
CA ALA A 274 19.88 0.14 -8.63
C ALA A 274 19.59 -0.67 -9.91
N ASN A 275 19.42 -1.98 -9.77
CA ASN A 275 19.08 -2.86 -10.90
C ASN A 275 17.67 -2.59 -11.43
N HIS A 276 16.70 -2.37 -10.54
CA HIS A 276 15.34 -2.03 -10.93
C HIS A 276 15.27 -0.68 -11.68
N TYR A 277 15.92 0.36 -11.16
CA TYR A 277 16.00 1.66 -11.84
C TYR A 277 16.75 1.58 -13.17
N GLU A 278 17.73 0.68 -13.31
CA GLU A 278 18.39 0.44 -14.59
C GLU A 278 17.45 -0.16 -15.63
N ILE A 279 16.53 -1.05 -15.23
CA ILE A 279 15.48 -1.57 -16.11
C ILE A 279 14.53 -0.45 -16.54
N GLU A 280 14.04 0.36 -15.61
CA GLU A 280 13.16 1.50 -15.93
C GLU A 280 13.86 2.54 -16.83
N TRP A 281 15.11 2.89 -16.53
CA TRP A 281 15.92 3.82 -17.33
C TRP A 281 16.05 3.37 -18.78
N ASN A 282 16.23 2.07 -18.99
CA ASN A 282 16.40 1.46 -20.30
C ASN A 282 15.06 1.23 -21.01
N THR A 283 13.93 1.26 -20.32
CA THR A 283 12.60 1.17 -20.94
C THR A 283 12.27 2.46 -21.69
N ILE A 284 12.81 3.59 -21.23
CA ILE A 284 12.69 4.94 -21.82
C ILE A 284 13.55 5.13 -23.09
N ILE A 285 13.94 4.06 -23.80
CA ILE A 285 14.70 4.24 -25.05
C ILE A 285 13.83 4.95 -26.08
N THR A 286 14.37 6.09 -26.53
CA THR A 286 13.94 6.98 -27.60
C THR A 286 13.09 6.25 -28.63
N SER A 287 11.86 6.70 -28.82
CA SER A 287 11.18 6.58 -30.11
C SER A 287 12.09 7.22 -31.16
N GLU A 288 12.92 6.40 -31.82
CA GLU A 288 13.58 6.75 -33.08
C GLU A 288 12.53 6.96 -34.17
#